data_AF-A0A409XJ67-F1
#
_entry.id   AF-A0A409XJ67-F1
#
_cell.length_a   1.000
_cell.length_b   1.000
_cell.length_c   1.000
_cell.angle_alpha   90.00
_cell.angle_beta   90.00
_cell.angle_gamma   90.00
#
_symmetry.space_group_name_H-M   'P 1'
#
loop_
_entity.id
_entity.type
_entity.pdbx_description
1 polymer ?
#
loop_
_entity_poly.entity_id
_entity_poly.type
_entity_poly.pdbx_seq_one_letter_code
_entity_poly.pdbx_strand_id
1 'polypeptide(L)'
;MGQRHQAFIIARVTLEGGGKTQYQGLGALHHQWCYGSLPLKAAQRFMTLIKQPDNAEVIREELRVLGDDNRKSSCPFTQFLFESSWSADLNSENSIYANNCWDLGADKTPNECNNNDGFTVIDITDPENASYCFILDAGALTPISAEEYIRNYYSKEEEEEDETIRNLVQRTLPFFVDVPLIVSDVLEETWKYRSYRRHHEEIPVTVVPRSSEVPSLVALTLIPAVEQAIIDNNIDALDTLVLDPDKASIIENLIRPKNPVPDSAFRLLLKLLCAHKKPRSRILDLTGFNFSGEQIIHFVREYAKVQKLDVDILKLSNNDQMNINALRQILAAFPVIRRLVLFNTAITDAELIALVRDEHELIRHIEGLIHPAFLNVRPNKTLFTPAFTYLTFGSYGEVIEVSLPFFTPNSLVQALTDYMRLLNEENECTPHENFQAAMAAFATESRQMDKSWYERTVPFVPSCSGGGQWILIIVDGSSRILHNEAQKNKDVARCRNNYAFIRFNQKPVEDVDVAKATDGSLPFDLYDIRAFFKELELDGRPAPDHKSLEQLCGIYTTTARLLSYEIVVELFDE
;
A
#
# COMPACT_ATOMS: atom_id res chain seq x y z
N MET A 1 -21.65 11.41 -22.87
CA MET A 1 -22.12 10.37 -21.92
C MET A 1 -21.05 9.31 -21.90
N GLY A 2 -20.36 9.10 -20.77
CA GLY A 2 -19.26 8.14 -20.71
C GLY A 2 -19.72 6.69 -20.52
N GLN A 3 -18.84 5.76 -20.86
CA GLN A 3 -18.98 4.32 -20.69
C GLN A 3 -18.56 3.92 -19.28
N ARG A 4 -19.55 3.50 -18.48
CA ARG A 4 -19.44 3.26 -17.05
C ARG A 4 -19.19 1.79 -16.81
N HIS A 5 -18.19 1.52 -15.98
CA HIS A 5 -17.89 0.18 -15.49
C HIS A 5 -17.80 0.21 -13.98
N GLN A 6 -18.19 -0.90 -13.34
CA GLN A 6 -18.06 -1.07 -11.90
C GLN A 6 -17.13 -2.24 -11.59
N ALA A 7 -16.43 -2.16 -10.49
CA ALA A 7 -15.59 -3.25 -10.02
C ALA A 7 -15.94 -3.56 -8.57
N PHE A 8 -15.93 -4.84 -8.19
CA PHE A 8 -16.25 -5.32 -6.86
C PHE A 8 -15.12 -6.19 -6.32
N ILE A 9 -14.82 -6.04 -5.04
CA ILE A 9 -13.99 -6.98 -4.29
C ILE A 9 -14.90 -7.79 -3.37
N ILE A 10 -14.69 -9.10 -3.35
CA ILE A 10 -15.33 -10.02 -2.42
C ILE A 10 -14.28 -10.85 -1.69
N ALA A 11 -14.62 -11.38 -0.52
CA ALA A 11 -13.83 -12.41 0.14
C ALA A 11 -14.70 -13.24 1.07
N ARG A 12 -14.26 -14.46 1.34
CA ARG A 12 -14.80 -15.33 2.39
C ARG A 12 -14.15 -14.97 3.72
N VAL A 13 -14.94 -14.44 4.64
CA VAL A 13 -14.51 -14.05 5.99
C VAL A 13 -15.11 -14.98 7.04
N THR A 14 -14.38 -15.21 8.13
CA THR A 14 -14.92 -15.95 9.29
C THR A 14 -15.86 -15.03 10.05
N LEU A 15 -17.07 -15.46 10.40
CA LEU A 15 -18.00 -14.65 11.19
C LEU A 15 -17.71 -14.82 12.69
N GLU A 16 -18.10 -13.81 13.48
CA GLU A 16 -18.01 -13.83 14.93
C GLU A 16 -18.66 -15.11 15.50
N GLY A 17 -17.98 -15.76 16.45
CA GLY A 17 -18.34 -17.09 16.95
C GLY A 17 -17.58 -18.26 16.30
N GLY A 18 -16.62 -17.96 15.39
CA GLY A 18 -15.50 -18.84 15.03
C GLY A 18 -15.83 -20.10 14.23
N GLY A 19 -17.10 -20.34 13.92
CA GLY A 19 -17.56 -21.57 13.27
C GLY A 19 -17.95 -21.42 11.79
N LYS A 20 -18.49 -20.27 11.38
CA LYS A 20 -19.09 -20.10 10.05
C LYS A 20 -18.31 -19.07 9.24
N THR A 21 -17.88 -19.45 8.05
CA THR A 21 -17.36 -18.50 7.04
C THR A 21 -18.48 -18.09 6.09
N GLN A 22 -18.45 -16.85 5.60
CA GLN A 22 -19.37 -16.39 4.56
C GLN A 22 -18.67 -15.44 3.59
N TYR A 23 -19.03 -15.50 2.32
CA TYR A 23 -18.64 -14.49 1.33
C TYR A 23 -19.30 -13.13 1.60
N GLN A 24 -18.50 -12.07 1.55
CA GLN A 24 -18.94 -10.69 1.72
C GLN A 24 -18.32 -9.79 0.65
N GLY A 25 -19.08 -8.78 0.21
CA GLY A 25 -18.54 -7.65 -0.53
C GLY A 25 -17.70 -6.77 0.39
N LEU A 26 -16.47 -6.49 -0.02
CA LEU A 26 -15.49 -5.70 0.74
C LEU A 26 -15.34 -4.28 0.23
N GLY A 27 -15.64 -4.05 -1.05
CA GLY A 27 -15.47 -2.76 -1.71
C GLY A 27 -16.11 -2.77 -3.09
N ALA A 28 -16.48 -1.59 -3.57
CA ALA A 28 -17.02 -1.41 -4.90
C ALA A 28 -16.53 -0.08 -5.48
N LEU A 29 -16.19 -0.06 -6.76
CA LEU A 29 -15.76 1.13 -7.48
C LEU A 29 -16.68 1.45 -8.64
N HIS A 30 -16.82 2.74 -8.90
CA HIS A 30 -17.36 3.27 -10.13
C HIS A 30 -16.25 3.91 -10.95
N HIS A 31 -16.20 3.61 -12.24
CA HIS A 31 -15.26 4.24 -13.16
C HIS A 31 -16.00 4.74 -14.42
N GLN A 32 -15.90 6.04 -14.70
CA GLN A 32 -16.68 6.71 -15.77
C GLN A 32 -16.08 6.54 -17.18
N TRP A 33 -14.79 6.16 -17.25
CA TRP A 33 -14.02 5.98 -18.49
C TRP A 33 -13.20 4.67 -18.49
N CYS A 34 -13.80 3.55 -18.08
CA CYS A 34 -13.13 2.25 -18.07
C CYS A 34 -13.94 1.27 -18.92
N TYR A 35 -13.53 1.11 -20.17
CA TYR A 35 -14.26 0.33 -21.18
C TYR A 35 -13.29 -0.45 -22.07
N GLY A 36 -13.82 -1.32 -22.93
CA GLY A 36 -13.01 -2.20 -23.78
C GLY A 36 -12.08 -3.08 -22.95
N SER A 37 -10.76 -2.96 -23.16
CA SER A 37 -9.76 -3.72 -22.38
C SER A 37 -9.36 -3.11 -21.05
N LEU A 38 -9.75 -1.88 -20.74
CA LEU A 38 -9.32 -1.21 -19.50
C LEU A 38 -9.73 -1.98 -18.24
N PRO A 39 -10.93 -2.59 -18.14
CA PRO A 39 -11.29 -3.43 -17.01
C PRO A 39 -10.36 -4.64 -16.80
N LEU A 40 -9.91 -5.27 -17.90
CA LEU A 40 -8.98 -6.41 -17.82
C LEU A 40 -7.60 -5.95 -17.33
N LYS A 41 -7.08 -4.83 -17.87
CA LYS A 41 -5.80 -4.27 -17.43
C LYS A 41 -5.85 -3.88 -15.95
N ALA A 42 -6.94 -3.24 -15.50
CA ALA A 42 -7.13 -2.87 -14.10
C ALA A 42 -7.19 -4.09 -13.18
N ALA A 43 -7.95 -5.13 -13.57
CA ALA A 43 -8.02 -6.38 -12.82
C ALA A 43 -6.66 -7.09 -12.75
N GLN A 44 -5.90 -7.13 -13.86
CA GLN A 44 -4.54 -7.67 -13.89
C GLN A 44 -3.60 -6.90 -12.96
N ARG A 45 -3.61 -5.56 -13.01
CA ARG A 45 -2.79 -4.71 -12.14
C ARG A 45 -3.09 -5.00 -10.68
N PHE A 46 -4.37 -5.03 -10.31
CA PHE A 46 -4.78 -5.30 -8.94
C PHE A 46 -4.39 -6.68 -8.46
N MET A 47 -4.69 -7.72 -9.25
CA MET A 47 -4.31 -9.09 -8.89
C MET A 47 -2.80 -9.24 -8.75
N THR A 48 -1.99 -8.56 -9.56
CA THR A 48 -0.53 -8.59 -9.41
C THR A 48 -0.06 -7.81 -8.19
N LEU A 49 -0.74 -6.71 -7.87
CA LEU A 49 -0.44 -5.87 -6.72
C LEU A 49 -0.74 -6.59 -5.39
N ILE A 50 -1.89 -7.25 -5.28
CA ILE A 50 -2.26 -7.99 -4.06
C ILE A 50 -1.44 -9.27 -3.87
N LYS A 51 -0.90 -9.85 -4.96
CA LYS A 51 0.02 -11.00 -4.91
C LYS A 51 1.39 -10.66 -4.32
N GLN A 52 1.76 -9.39 -4.21
CA GLN A 52 3.03 -9.02 -3.57
C GLN A 52 3.00 -9.46 -2.10
N PRO A 53 3.99 -10.23 -1.60
CA PRO A 53 3.91 -10.85 -0.27
C PRO A 53 3.60 -9.88 0.87
N ASP A 54 4.17 -8.68 0.82
CA ASP A 54 3.95 -7.67 1.84
C ASP A 54 2.54 -7.04 1.76
N ASN A 55 1.99 -6.82 0.56
CA ASN A 55 0.61 -6.36 0.40
C ASN A 55 -0.38 -7.47 0.83
N ALA A 56 -0.11 -8.73 0.44
CA ALA A 56 -0.89 -9.90 0.80
C ALA A 56 -0.97 -10.10 2.33
N GLU A 57 0.13 -9.85 3.05
CA GLU A 57 0.16 -9.91 4.52
C GLU A 57 -0.83 -8.91 5.14
N VAL A 58 -0.83 -7.66 4.67
CA VAL A 58 -1.78 -6.64 5.17
C VAL A 58 -3.22 -7.02 4.85
N ILE A 59 -3.50 -7.50 3.63
CA ILE A 59 -4.84 -7.92 3.22
C ILE A 59 -5.33 -9.06 4.12
N ARG A 60 -4.50 -10.08 4.38
CA ARG A 60 -4.87 -11.18 5.28
C ARG A 60 -5.19 -10.68 6.68
N GLU A 61 -4.45 -9.71 7.18
CA GLU A 61 -4.72 -9.13 8.49
C GLU A 61 -6.04 -8.33 8.49
N GLU A 62 -6.34 -7.55 7.46
CA GLU A 62 -7.65 -6.89 7.32
C GLU A 62 -8.79 -7.92 7.27
N LEU A 63 -8.64 -8.99 6.48
CA LEU A 63 -9.64 -10.08 6.39
C LEU A 63 -9.81 -10.82 7.73
N ARG A 64 -8.74 -10.97 8.50
CA ARG A 64 -8.79 -11.59 9.84
C ARG A 64 -9.58 -10.72 10.81
N VAL A 65 -9.27 -9.41 10.86
CA VAL A 65 -9.94 -8.44 11.75
C VAL A 65 -11.42 -8.27 11.39
N LEU A 66 -11.77 -8.30 10.10
CA LEU A 66 -13.17 -8.28 9.66
C LEU A 66 -14.01 -9.39 10.27
N GLY A 67 -13.41 -10.53 10.60
CA GLY A 67 -14.14 -11.63 11.22
C GLY A 67 -14.45 -11.44 12.69
N ASP A 68 -13.69 -10.59 13.36
CA ASP A 68 -13.79 -10.33 14.80
C ASP A 68 -14.76 -9.17 15.11
N ASP A 69 -14.94 -8.21 14.19
CA ASP A 69 -15.81 -7.04 14.39
C ASP A 69 -17.12 -7.16 13.58
N ASN A 70 -18.26 -7.23 14.27
CA ASN A 70 -19.60 -7.18 13.66
C ASN A 70 -19.92 -5.85 12.94
N ARG A 71 -19.03 -4.85 13.04
CA ARG A 71 -19.19 -3.59 12.30
C ARG A 71 -18.87 -3.82 10.82
N LYS A 72 -19.48 -2.99 9.97
CA LYS A 72 -19.05 -2.78 8.58
C LYS A 72 -17.66 -2.12 8.59
N SER A 73 -16.64 -2.77 9.14
CA SER A 73 -15.28 -2.26 9.03
C SER A 73 -14.93 -2.30 7.55
N SER A 74 -14.44 -1.18 7.03
CA SER A 74 -13.82 -1.16 5.71
C SER A 74 -12.51 -1.94 5.79
N CYS A 75 -12.06 -2.48 4.66
CA CYS A 75 -10.67 -2.86 4.43
C CYS A 75 -9.98 -1.66 3.75
N PRO A 76 -9.63 -0.58 4.47
CA PRO A 76 -9.15 0.65 3.85
C PRO A 76 -7.89 0.45 3.01
N PHE A 77 -6.97 -0.44 3.42
CA PHE A 77 -5.76 -0.71 2.66
C PHE A 77 -6.09 -1.48 1.38
N THR A 78 -6.87 -2.56 1.49
CA THR A 78 -7.35 -3.32 0.33
C THR A 78 -8.10 -2.41 -0.65
N GLN A 79 -8.99 -1.55 -0.15
CA GLN A 79 -9.73 -0.57 -0.93
C GLN A 79 -8.80 0.43 -1.63
N PHE A 80 -7.75 0.91 -0.95
CA PHE A 80 -6.75 1.77 -1.58
C PHE A 80 -5.97 1.07 -2.72
N LEU A 81 -5.56 -0.18 -2.52
CA LEU A 81 -4.94 -0.99 -3.58
C LEU A 81 -5.88 -1.18 -4.77
N PHE A 82 -7.17 -1.36 -4.47
CA PHE A 82 -8.23 -1.42 -5.47
C PHE A 82 -8.28 -0.10 -6.24
N GLU A 83 -8.58 1.01 -5.58
CA GLU A 83 -8.68 2.34 -6.22
C GLU A 83 -7.45 2.66 -7.07
N SER A 84 -6.24 2.50 -6.52
CA SER A 84 -4.99 2.80 -7.23
C SER A 84 -4.76 1.95 -8.48
N SER A 85 -5.31 0.73 -8.55
CA SER A 85 -5.16 -0.16 -9.71
C SER A 85 -6.15 0.17 -10.83
N TRP A 86 -7.29 0.78 -10.49
CA TRP A 86 -8.29 1.25 -11.45
C TRP A 86 -8.03 2.67 -11.89
N SER A 87 -7.35 3.47 -11.08
CA SER A 87 -7.12 4.89 -11.36
C SER A 87 -5.80 5.20 -12.03
N ALA A 88 -4.79 4.32 -11.91
CA ALA A 88 -3.45 4.63 -12.43
C ALA A 88 -2.72 3.40 -13.02
N ASP A 89 -1.99 3.65 -14.10
CA ASP A 89 -0.95 2.79 -14.65
C ASP A 89 0.25 3.66 -15.00
N LEU A 90 1.26 3.69 -14.13
CA LEU A 90 2.46 4.51 -14.31
C LEU A 90 3.61 3.72 -14.95
N ASN A 91 3.30 2.60 -15.61
CA ASN A 91 4.31 1.78 -16.27
C ASN A 91 4.74 2.42 -17.60
N SER A 92 6.02 2.73 -17.75
CA SER A 92 6.56 3.49 -18.88
C SER A 92 6.50 2.77 -20.25
N GLU A 93 6.22 1.48 -20.28
CA GLU A 93 6.30 0.66 -21.50
C GLU A 93 4.98 0.59 -22.29
N ASN A 94 3.83 0.79 -21.64
CA ASN A 94 2.54 0.29 -22.14
C ASN A 94 1.43 1.34 -22.25
N SER A 95 1.79 2.62 -22.41
CA SER A 95 0.96 3.83 -22.23
C SER A 95 0.65 4.09 -20.77
N ILE A 96 0.95 5.32 -20.32
CA ILE A 96 0.59 5.76 -18.99
C ILE A 96 -0.93 6.00 -18.98
N TYR A 97 -1.58 5.54 -17.91
CA TYR A 97 -3.01 5.73 -17.69
C TYR A 97 -3.22 6.44 -16.37
N ALA A 98 -4.08 7.46 -16.37
CA ALA A 98 -4.61 8.03 -15.15
C ALA A 98 -6.06 8.47 -15.36
N ASN A 99 -6.92 8.12 -14.40
CA ASN A 99 -8.29 8.54 -14.35
C ASN A 99 -8.84 8.35 -12.94
N ASN A 100 -9.85 9.11 -12.54
CA ASN A 100 -10.43 8.91 -11.22
C ASN A 100 -11.49 7.82 -11.23
N CYS A 101 -11.54 7.06 -10.13
CA CYS A 101 -12.62 6.18 -9.77
C CYS A 101 -13.27 6.66 -8.46
N TRP A 102 -14.51 6.25 -8.21
CA TRP A 102 -15.24 6.62 -7.01
C TRP A 102 -15.57 5.38 -6.20
N ASP A 103 -15.26 5.42 -4.90
CA ASP A 103 -15.72 4.40 -3.95
C ASP A 103 -17.24 4.44 -3.83
N LEU A 104 -17.85 3.31 -4.11
CA LEU A 104 -19.29 3.09 -3.98
C LEU A 104 -19.65 2.49 -2.62
N GLY A 105 -18.66 1.93 -1.90
CA GLY A 105 -18.81 1.28 -0.61
C GLY A 105 -19.08 -0.23 -0.70
N ALA A 106 -18.66 -0.95 0.34
CA ALA A 106 -18.80 -2.41 0.47
C ALA A 106 -20.25 -2.93 0.53
N ASP A 107 -21.22 -2.05 0.74
CA ASP A 107 -22.63 -2.42 0.85
C ASP A 107 -23.40 -2.41 -0.46
N LYS A 108 -22.77 -1.96 -1.55
CA LYS A 108 -23.37 -1.93 -2.87
C LYS A 108 -23.46 -3.30 -3.49
N THR A 109 -24.57 -3.50 -4.18
CA THR A 109 -24.83 -4.66 -5.02
C THR A 109 -24.78 -4.28 -6.50
N PRO A 110 -24.49 -5.21 -7.41
CA PRO A 110 -24.48 -4.93 -8.85
C PRO A 110 -25.76 -4.28 -9.39
N ASN A 111 -26.92 -4.60 -8.80
CA ASN A 111 -28.23 -4.06 -9.20
C ASN A 111 -28.48 -2.62 -8.74
N GLU A 112 -27.69 -2.09 -7.81
CA GLU A 112 -27.81 -0.72 -7.29
C GLU A 112 -26.88 0.26 -8.05
N CYS A 113 -26.12 -0.22 -9.02
CA CYS A 113 -25.14 0.54 -9.77
C CYS A 113 -25.67 1.00 -11.13
N ASN A 114 -25.32 2.23 -11.52
CA ASN A 114 -25.62 2.77 -12.84
C ASN A 114 -24.54 2.30 -13.84
N ASN A 115 -24.62 1.03 -14.23
CA ASN A 115 -23.70 0.38 -15.15
C ASN A 115 -24.27 0.34 -16.59
N ASN A 116 -23.41 0.46 -17.61
CA ASN A 116 -23.78 0.17 -18.99
C ASN A 116 -22.78 -0.69 -19.78
N ASP A 117 -21.58 -0.97 -19.25
CA ASP A 117 -20.56 -1.77 -19.96
C ASP A 117 -20.29 -3.14 -19.33
N GLY A 118 -20.55 -3.27 -18.03
CA GLY A 118 -20.31 -4.51 -17.30
C GLY A 118 -19.71 -4.26 -15.93
N PHE A 119 -19.44 -5.33 -15.21
CA PHE A 119 -18.71 -5.23 -13.96
C PHE A 119 -17.68 -6.34 -13.81
N THR A 120 -16.62 -6.01 -13.09
CA THR A 120 -15.56 -6.94 -12.69
C THR A 120 -15.79 -7.34 -11.25
N VAL A 121 -15.62 -8.63 -10.94
CA VAL A 121 -15.62 -9.12 -9.56
C VAL A 121 -14.32 -9.85 -9.32
N ILE A 122 -13.67 -9.57 -8.19
CA ILE A 122 -12.41 -10.21 -7.79
C ILE A 122 -12.57 -10.75 -6.38
N ASP A 123 -12.32 -12.05 -6.23
CA ASP A 123 -12.29 -12.73 -4.95
C ASP A 123 -10.86 -12.76 -4.42
N ILE A 124 -10.65 -12.10 -3.29
CA ILE A 124 -9.36 -11.98 -2.62
C ILE A 124 -9.27 -12.80 -1.34
N THR A 125 -10.13 -13.81 -1.17
CA THR A 125 -10.08 -14.75 -0.03
C THR A 125 -8.66 -15.26 0.22
N ASP A 126 -7.94 -15.56 -0.86
CA ASP A 126 -6.49 -15.75 -0.85
C ASP A 126 -5.85 -14.74 -1.82
N PRO A 127 -5.20 -13.66 -1.34
CA PRO A 127 -4.64 -12.63 -2.21
C PRO A 127 -3.53 -13.17 -3.13
N GLU A 128 -2.84 -14.26 -2.78
CA GLU A 128 -1.83 -14.88 -3.65
C GLU A 128 -2.45 -15.72 -4.78
N ASN A 129 -3.68 -16.21 -4.56
CA ASN A 129 -4.42 -17.08 -5.48
C ASN A 129 -5.82 -16.50 -5.77
N ALA A 130 -5.88 -15.19 -6.02
CA ALA A 130 -7.13 -14.50 -6.31
C ALA A 130 -7.86 -15.09 -7.54
N SER A 131 -9.18 -15.05 -7.50
CA SER A 131 -10.04 -15.45 -8.63
C SER A 131 -10.84 -14.26 -9.14
N TYR A 132 -11.35 -14.34 -10.36
CA TYR A 132 -12.06 -13.22 -11.00
C TYR A 132 -13.26 -13.69 -11.82
N CYS A 133 -14.15 -12.76 -12.16
CA CYS A 133 -15.03 -12.89 -13.31
C CYS A 133 -15.44 -11.51 -13.83
N PHE A 134 -15.94 -11.48 -15.07
CA PHE A 134 -16.68 -10.34 -15.61
C PHE A 134 -18.17 -10.69 -15.70
N ILE A 135 -19.03 -9.68 -15.71
CA ILE A 135 -20.48 -9.85 -15.84
C ILE A 135 -21.03 -8.71 -16.70
N LEU A 136 -21.78 -9.06 -17.75
CA LEU A 136 -22.37 -8.10 -18.68
C LEU A 136 -23.81 -7.70 -18.30
N ASP A 137 -24.53 -8.57 -17.62
CA ASP A 137 -25.91 -8.35 -17.18
C ASP A 137 -26.02 -8.52 -15.66
N ALA A 138 -26.31 -7.41 -14.97
CA ALA A 138 -26.48 -7.36 -13.52
C ALA A 138 -27.63 -8.24 -13.01
N GLY A 139 -28.68 -8.40 -13.83
CA GLY A 139 -29.84 -9.22 -13.47
C GLY A 139 -29.54 -10.72 -13.44
N ALA A 140 -28.64 -11.19 -14.30
CA ALA A 140 -28.32 -12.61 -14.45
C ALA A 140 -27.15 -13.07 -13.55
N LEU A 141 -26.27 -12.16 -13.12
CA LEU A 141 -25.03 -12.47 -12.37
C LEU A 141 -24.25 -13.66 -12.95
N THR A 142 -24.24 -13.79 -14.29
CA THR A 142 -23.55 -14.90 -14.96
C THR A 142 -22.08 -14.54 -15.14
N PRO A 143 -21.15 -15.24 -14.43
CA PRO A 143 -19.73 -14.99 -14.57
C PRO A 143 -19.25 -15.42 -15.94
N ILE A 144 -18.46 -14.57 -16.59
CA ILE A 144 -17.78 -14.87 -17.85
C ILE A 144 -16.28 -14.60 -17.72
N SER A 145 -15.50 -15.28 -18.55
CA SER A 145 -14.05 -15.13 -18.64
C SER A 145 -13.64 -13.78 -19.25
N ALA A 146 -12.35 -13.46 -19.09
CA ALA A 146 -11.74 -12.28 -19.72
C ALA A 146 -11.86 -12.30 -21.26
N GLU A 147 -11.68 -13.49 -21.85
CA GLU A 147 -11.80 -13.69 -23.29
C GLU A 147 -13.24 -13.48 -23.77
N GLU A 148 -14.22 -14.08 -23.09
CA GLU A 148 -15.64 -13.89 -23.41
C GLU A 148 -16.06 -12.43 -23.27
N TYR A 149 -15.60 -11.73 -22.23
CA TYR A 149 -15.90 -10.31 -22.03
C TYR A 149 -15.43 -9.47 -23.22
N ILE A 150 -14.17 -9.62 -23.64
CA ILE A 150 -13.59 -8.87 -24.76
C ILE A 150 -14.26 -9.21 -26.08
N ARG A 151 -14.50 -10.50 -26.35
CA ARG A 151 -15.22 -10.93 -27.56
C ARG A 151 -16.61 -10.32 -27.61
N ASN A 152 -17.36 -10.35 -26.50
CA ASN A 152 -18.69 -9.73 -26.45
C ASN A 152 -18.65 -8.21 -26.62
N TYR A 153 -17.66 -7.55 -26.04
CA TYR A 153 -17.50 -6.10 -26.15
C TYR A 153 -17.27 -5.67 -27.60
N TYR A 154 -16.27 -6.25 -28.28
CA TYR A 154 -15.91 -5.86 -29.65
C TYR A 154 -16.74 -6.54 -30.75
N SER A 155 -17.46 -7.63 -30.47
CA SER A 155 -18.38 -8.24 -31.45
C SER A 155 -19.52 -7.32 -31.90
N LYS A 156 -19.78 -6.26 -31.13
CA LYS A 156 -20.84 -5.27 -31.39
C LYS A 156 -20.36 -4.10 -32.26
N GLU A 157 -19.05 -3.93 -32.45
CA GLU A 157 -18.46 -2.89 -33.28
C GLU A 157 -18.17 -3.51 -34.67
N GLU A 158 -18.75 -2.96 -35.73
CA GLU A 158 -18.82 -3.57 -37.07
C GLU A 158 -17.44 -3.91 -37.70
N GLU A 159 -17.28 -5.21 -38.02
CA GLU A 159 -16.52 -5.91 -39.07
C GLU A 159 -15.07 -5.55 -39.51
N GLU A 160 -14.45 -4.47 -39.05
CA GLU A 160 -12.98 -4.38 -39.13
C GLU A 160 -12.40 -4.82 -37.79
N GLU A 161 -11.99 -6.09 -37.69
CA GLU A 161 -11.07 -6.55 -36.65
C GLU A 161 -9.80 -5.72 -36.78
N ASP A 162 -9.81 -4.57 -36.10
CA ASP A 162 -8.67 -3.69 -35.97
C ASP A 162 -7.53 -4.55 -35.41
N GLU A 163 -6.42 -4.62 -36.14
CA GLU A 163 -5.19 -5.31 -35.73
C GLU A 163 -4.78 -4.87 -34.32
N THR A 164 -5.17 -3.66 -33.90
CA THR A 164 -5.07 -3.14 -32.53
C THR A 164 -5.81 -4.01 -31.50
N ILE A 165 -7.05 -4.44 -31.77
CA ILE A 165 -7.85 -5.30 -30.87
C ILE A 165 -7.18 -6.68 -30.73
N ARG A 166 -6.73 -7.28 -31.85
CA ARG A 166 -6.00 -8.56 -31.79
C ARG A 166 -4.73 -8.46 -30.96
N ASN A 167 -3.93 -7.42 -31.17
CA ASN A 167 -2.71 -7.17 -30.41
C ASN A 167 -3.01 -6.95 -28.92
N LEU A 168 -4.08 -6.23 -28.60
CA LEU A 168 -4.51 -5.98 -27.23
C LEU A 168 -4.97 -7.26 -26.51
N VAL A 169 -5.75 -8.09 -27.20
CA VAL A 169 -6.17 -9.44 -26.76
C VAL A 169 -4.94 -10.30 -26.48
N GLN A 170 -4.01 -10.38 -27.44
CA GLN A 170 -2.79 -11.18 -27.31
C GLN A 170 -1.89 -10.74 -26.15
N ARG A 171 -1.90 -9.44 -25.80
CA ARG A 171 -1.10 -8.90 -24.69
C ARG A 171 -1.74 -9.11 -23.32
N THR A 172 -3.06 -9.08 -23.22
CA THR A 172 -3.77 -9.02 -21.93
C THR A 172 -4.28 -10.40 -21.48
N LEU A 173 -4.78 -11.22 -22.41
CA LEU A 173 -5.36 -12.53 -22.07
C LEU A 173 -4.37 -13.54 -21.47
N PRO A 174 -3.07 -13.61 -21.85
CA PRO A 174 -2.16 -14.60 -21.29
C PRO A 174 -2.10 -14.59 -19.76
N PHE A 175 -2.28 -13.42 -19.13
CA PHE A 175 -2.32 -13.30 -17.68
C PHE A 175 -3.48 -14.10 -17.06
N PHE A 176 -4.63 -14.16 -17.72
CA PHE A 176 -5.87 -14.70 -17.17
C PHE A 176 -6.05 -16.20 -17.40
N VAL A 177 -5.21 -16.83 -18.23
CA VAL A 177 -5.32 -18.27 -18.57
C VAL A 177 -5.23 -19.14 -17.33
N ASP A 178 -4.36 -18.79 -16.40
CA ASP A 178 -4.11 -19.55 -15.16
C ASP A 178 -4.84 -18.97 -13.94
N VAL A 179 -5.70 -17.95 -14.13
CA VAL A 179 -6.44 -17.33 -13.03
C VAL A 179 -7.82 -17.99 -12.91
N PRO A 180 -8.18 -18.54 -11.74
CA PRO A 180 -9.45 -19.22 -11.55
C PRO A 180 -10.64 -18.28 -11.77
N LEU A 181 -11.72 -18.81 -12.37
CA LEU A 181 -12.97 -18.10 -12.58
C LEU A 181 -13.87 -18.23 -11.34
N ILE A 182 -14.47 -17.13 -10.90
CA ILE A 182 -15.49 -17.14 -9.84
C ILE A 182 -16.75 -17.85 -10.37
N VAL A 183 -17.26 -18.80 -9.60
CA VAL A 183 -18.49 -19.53 -9.93
C VAL A 183 -19.74 -18.80 -9.43
N SER A 184 -20.89 -19.03 -10.08
CA SER A 184 -22.16 -18.36 -9.74
C SER A 184 -22.54 -18.49 -8.27
N ASP A 185 -22.32 -19.65 -7.64
CA ASP A 185 -22.64 -19.88 -6.22
C ASP A 185 -21.96 -18.87 -5.28
N VAL A 186 -20.74 -18.44 -5.60
CA VAL A 186 -19.99 -17.44 -4.82
C VAL A 186 -20.66 -16.07 -4.91
N LEU A 187 -21.10 -15.67 -6.12
CA LEU A 187 -21.80 -14.41 -6.35
C LEU A 187 -23.18 -14.42 -5.66
N GLU A 188 -23.86 -15.56 -5.72
CA GLU A 188 -25.14 -15.76 -5.02
C GLU A 188 -24.98 -15.68 -3.50
N GLU A 189 -23.99 -16.37 -2.93
CA GLU A 189 -23.68 -16.32 -1.49
C GLU A 189 -23.39 -14.88 -1.03
N THR A 190 -22.65 -14.13 -1.84
CA THR A 190 -22.24 -12.75 -1.54
C THR A 190 -23.43 -11.78 -1.46
N TRP A 191 -24.34 -11.80 -2.45
CA TRP A 191 -25.37 -10.76 -2.57
C TRP A 191 -26.81 -11.24 -2.33
N LYS A 192 -27.18 -12.49 -2.63
CA LYS A 192 -28.56 -12.98 -2.40
C LYS A 192 -28.86 -13.18 -0.92
N TYR A 193 -27.87 -13.50 -0.08
CA TYR A 193 -28.10 -13.71 1.36
C TYR A 193 -28.32 -12.39 2.14
N ARG A 194 -27.80 -11.26 1.65
CA ARG A 194 -27.95 -9.95 2.32
C ARG A 194 -29.38 -9.40 2.27
N SER A 195 -30.12 -9.67 1.20
CA SER A 195 -31.51 -9.19 1.07
C SER A 195 -32.45 -9.85 2.11
N TYR A 196 -32.18 -11.09 2.51
CA TYR A 196 -32.93 -11.82 3.53
C TYR A 196 -32.62 -11.38 4.96
N ARG A 197 -31.36 -11.03 5.27
CA ARG A 197 -30.94 -10.67 6.64
C ARG A 197 -31.50 -9.32 7.13
N ARG A 198 -31.97 -8.43 6.24
CA ARG A 198 -32.70 -7.22 6.64
C ARG A 198 -34.07 -7.51 7.29
N HIS A 199 -34.57 -8.75 7.23
CA HIS A 199 -35.95 -9.07 7.63
C HIS A 199 -36.13 -10.20 8.64
N HIS A 200 -35.08 -10.90 9.12
CA HIS A 200 -35.26 -11.99 10.08
C HIS A 200 -34.26 -12.01 11.24
N GLU A 201 -34.83 -12.11 12.45
CA GLU A 201 -34.18 -12.41 13.73
C GLU A 201 -33.39 -13.73 13.68
N GLU A 202 -32.39 -13.79 14.56
CA GLU A 202 -31.37 -14.82 14.72
C GLU A 202 -31.95 -16.24 14.79
N ILE A 203 -31.68 -17.05 13.75
CA ILE A 203 -31.93 -18.49 13.81
C ILE A 203 -30.81 -19.14 14.64
N PRO A 204 -31.11 -19.97 15.66
CA PRO A 204 -30.08 -20.65 16.45
C PRO A 204 -29.33 -21.63 15.57
N VAL A 205 -28.00 -21.48 15.49
CA VAL A 205 -27.14 -22.35 14.68
C VAL A 205 -26.60 -23.49 15.55
N THR A 206 -26.83 -24.72 15.09
CA THR A 206 -26.26 -25.94 15.67
C THR A 206 -24.76 -25.99 15.32
N VAL A 207 -23.89 -25.79 16.32
CA VAL A 207 -22.44 -25.87 16.16
C VAL A 207 -22.04 -27.33 15.88
N VAL A 208 -21.53 -27.60 14.69
CA VAL A 208 -20.89 -28.89 14.38
C VAL A 208 -19.48 -28.87 14.99
N PRO A 209 -19.13 -29.82 15.88
CA PRO A 209 -17.80 -29.87 16.48
C PRO A 209 -16.73 -30.09 15.40
N ARG A 210 -15.67 -29.27 15.43
CA ARG A 210 -14.47 -29.49 14.59
C ARG A 210 -13.93 -30.90 14.85
N SER A 211 -13.70 -31.67 13.79
CA SER A 211 -13.00 -32.95 13.88
C SER A 211 -11.61 -32.70 14.46
N SER A 212 -11.34 -33.26 15.64
CA SER A 212 -10.03 -33.25 16.27
C SER A 212 -9.01 -33.93 15.35
N GLU A 213 -8.16 -33.15 14.69
CA GLU A 213 -7.02 -33.68 13.95
C GLU A 213 -6.12 -34.44 14.93
N VAL A 214 -5.94 -35.73 14.67
CA VAL A 214 -5.03 -36.56 15.47
C VAL A 214 -3.61 -36.07 15.23
N PRO A 215 -2.84 -35.68 16.28
CA PRO A 215 -1.47 -35.21 16.11
C PRO A 215 -0.61 -36.27 15.40
N SER A 216 0.26 -35.84 14.49
CA SER A 216 1.17 -36.76 13.81
C SER A 216 2.11 -37.44 14.82
N LEU A 217 2.50 -38.69 14.54
CA LEU A 217 3.46 -39.42 15.40
C LEU A 217 4.79 -38.67 15.56
N VAL A 218 5.19 -37.92 14.53
CA VAL A 218 6.37 -37.04 14.57
C VAL A 218 6.19 -35.94 15.61
N ALA A 219 5.04 -35.26 15.63
CA ALA A 219 4.75 -34.22 16.63
C ALA A 219 4.77 -34.78 18.05
N LEU A 220 4.23 -35.99 18.27
CA LEU A 220 4.20 -36.63 19.60
C LEU A 220 5.59 -36.93 20.17
N THR A 221 6.60 -37.17 19.34
CA THR A 221 7.98 -37.47 19.78
C THR A 221 8.90 -36.25 19.77
N LEU A 222 8.74 -35.38 18.76
CA LEU A 222 9.62 -34.23 18.57
C LEU A 222 9.35 -33.14 19.61
N ILE A 223 8.08 -32.89 19.95
CA ILE A 223 7.71 -31.83 20.90
C ILE A 223 8.38 -32.08 22.26
N PRO A 224 8.21 -33.24 22.93
CA PRO A 224 8.85 -33.48 24.23
C PRO A 224 10.38 -33.44 24.16
N ALA A 225 10.98 -33.93 23.07
CA ALA A 225 12.43 -33.92 22.90
C ALA A 225 13.00 -32.49 22.83
N VAL A 226 12.32 -31.60 22.08
CA VAL A 226 12.72 -30.20 21.96
C VAL A 226 12.51 -29.45 23.27
N GLU A 227 11.39 -29.69 23.97
CA GLU A 227 11.15 -29.09 25.28
C GLU A 227 12.21 -29.52 26.30
N GLN A 228 12.54 -30.80 26.35
CA GLN A 228 13.57 -31.31 27.24
C GLN A 228 14.95 -30.72 26.90
N ALA A 229 15.30 -30.63 25.62
CA ALA A 229 16.55 -30.00 25.18
C ALA A 229 16.64 -28.51 25.55
N ILE A 230 15.52 -27.78 25.50
CA ILE A 230 15.42 -26.39 25.94
C ILE A 230 15.65 -26.30 27.46
N ILE A 231 15.04 -27.19 28.24
CA ILE A 231 15.18 -27.25 29.71
C ILE A 231 16.61 -27.61 30.13
N ASP A 232 17.20 -28.63 29.49
CA ASP A 232 18.56 -29.10 29.79
C ASP A 232 19.65 -28.22 29.17
N ASN A 233 19.27 -27.19 28.42
CA ASN A 233 20.17 -26.32 27.66
C ASN A 233 21.09 -27.07 26.68
N ASN A 234 20.66 -28.25 26.22
CA ASN A 234 21.40 -29.14 25.32
C ASN A 234 20.85 -29.07 23.89
N ILE A 235 20.89 -27.87 23.30
CA ILE A 235 20.34 -27.60 21.97
C ILE A 235 21.17 -28.22 20.83
N ASP A 236 22.44 -28.54 21.07
CA ASP A 236 23.32 -29.13 20.06
C ASP A 236 22.88 -30.55 19.67
N ALA A 237 22.16 -31.25 20.57
CA ALA A 237 21.52 -32.52 20.26
C ALA A 237 20.46 -32.42 19.13
N LEU A 238 19.94 -31.21 18.87
CA LEU A 238 18.92 -30.95 17.85
C LEU A 238 19.50 -30.49 16.49
N ASP A 239 20.83 -30.37 16.34
CA ASP A 239 21.44 -29.79 15.13
C ASP A 239 21.05 -30.53 13.84
N THR A 240 20.83 -31.85 13.90
CA THR A 240 20.37 -32.64 12.75
C THR A 240 18.91 -32.38 12.36
N LEU A 241 18.08 -31.98 13.33
CA LEU A 241 16.66 -31.68 13.14
C LEU A 241 16.45 -30.26 12.61
N VAL A 242 17.38 -29.36 12.95
CA VAL A 242 17.44 -27.96 12.47
C VAL A 242 17.74 -27.85 10.98
N LEU A 243 18.11 -28.93 10.31
CA LEU A 243 18.34 -28.95 8.85
C LEU A 243 17.11 -29.43 8.06
N ASP A 244 16.07 -29.92 8.75
CA ASP A 244 14.87 -30.49 8.14
C ASP A 244 13.73 -29.45 8.15
N PRO A 245 13.29 -28.94 6.98
CA PRO A 245 12.29 -27.87 6.89
C PRO A 245 10.96 -28.21 7.56
N ASP A 246 10.52 -29.47 7.47
CA ASP A 246 9.25 -29.90 8.04
C ASP A 246 9.32 -29.86 9.58
N LYS A 247 10.45 -30.28 10.14
CA LYS A 247 10.68 -30.25 11.58
C LYS A 247 10.91 -28.84 12.10
N ALA A 248 11.55 -27.97 11.32
CA ALA A 248 11.76 -26.58 11.68
C ALA A 248 10.45 -25.86 11.95
N SER A 249 9.43 -26.06 11.11
CA SER A 249 8.11 -25.47 11.31
C SER A 249 7.46 -25.91 12.64
N ILE A 250 7.63 -27.19 13.02
CA ILE A 250 7.12 -27.73 14.28
C ILE A 250 7.88 -27.10 15.47
N ILE A 251 9.20 -26.97 15.37
CA ILE A 251 10.02 -26.35 16.42
C ILE A 251 9.67 -24.87 16.59
N GLU A 252 9.50 -24.12 15.49
CA GLU A 252 9.05 -22.72 15.54
C GLU A 252 7.70 -22.59 16.24
N ASN A 253 6.72 -23.42 15.86
CA ASN A 253 5.39 -23.43 16.48
C ASN A 253 5.42 -23.81 17.96
N LEU A 254 6.42 -24.59 18.40
CA LEU A 254 6.61 -24.93 19.80
C LEU A 254 7.26 -23.79 20.62
N ILE A 255 8.17 -23.02 20.01
CA ILE A 255 8.84 -21.89 20.67
C ILE A 255 7.93 -20.66 20.72
N ARG A 256 7.15 -20.42 19.67
CA ARG A 256 6.26 -19.26 19.50
C ARG A 256 5.37 -18.93 20.72
N PRO A 257 4.65 -19.89 21.34
CA PRO A 257 3.79 -19.59 22.49
C PRO A 257 4.54 -19.40 23.82
N LYS A 258 5.88 -19.58 23.87
CA LYS A 258 6.63 -19.46 25.13
C LYS A 258 6.77 -17.98 25.52
N ASN A 259 6.40 -17.66 26.76
CA ASN A 259 6.46 -16.31 27.30
C ASN A 259 6.93 -16.32 28.77
N PRO A 260 8.12 -15.78 29.10
CA PRO A 260 9.15 -15.27 28.18
C PRO A 260 9.83 -16.41 27.40
N VAL A 261 10.47 -16.08 26.28
CA VAL A 261 11.26 -17.08 25.51
C VAL A 261 12.60 -17.34 26.22
N PRO A 262 12.93 -18.60 26.61
CA PRO A 262 14.20 -18.93 27.24
C PRO A 262 15.42 -18.74 26.33
N ASP A 263 16.60 -18.45 26.89
CA ASP A 263 17.86 -18.26 26.14
C ASP A 263 18.28 -19.49 25.31
N SER A 264 17.99 -20.70 25.80
CA SER A 264 18.22 -21.93 25.06
C SER A 264 17.35 -22.00 23.80
N ALA A 265 16.06 -21.68 23.92
CA ALA A 265 15.12 -21.60 22.79
C ALA A 265 15.51 -20.48 21.82
N PHE A 266 16.00 -19.33 22.33
CA PHE A 266 16.54 -18.24 21.52
C PHE A 266 17.69 -18.72 20.62
N ARG A 267 18.67 -19.43 21.17
CA ARG A 267 19.82 -19.94 20.40
C ARG A 267 19.41 -20.98 19.37
N LEU A 268 18.45 -21.84 19.70
CA LEU A 268 17.88 -22.81 18.77
C LEU A 268 17.17 -22.11 17.60
N LEU A 269 16.34 -21.09 17.89
CA LEU A 269 15.64 -20.31 16.86
C LEU A 269 16.63 -19.60 15.93
N LEU A 270 17.70 -19.02 16.48
CA LEU A 270 18.74 -18.39 15.67
C LEU A 270 19.38 -19.39 14.69
N LYS A 271 19.70 -20.61 15.14
CA LYS A 271 20.22 -21.67 14.26
C LYS A 271 19.20 -22.04 13.17
N LEU A 272 17.92 -22.21 13.52
CA LEU A 272 16.83 -22.53 12.58
C LEU A 272 16.66 -21.47 11.49
N LEU A 273 16.51 -20.21 11.88
CA LEU A 273 16.32 -19.11 10.93
C LEU A 273 17.55 -18.94 10.02
N CYS A 274 18.76 -19.19 10.54
CA CYS A 274 19.97 -19.13 9.72
C CYS A 274 20.13 -20.32 8.76
N ALA A 275 19.59 -21.49 9.10
CA ALA A 275 19.68 -22.70 8.27
C ALA A 275 18.65 -22.72 7.12
N HIS A 276 17.43 -22.25 7.38
CA HIS A 276 16.31 -22.41 6.45
C HIS A 276 15.99 -21.17 5.60
N LYS A 277 16.41 -19.97 6.01
CA LYS A 277 16.17 -18.78 5.20
C LYS A 277 17.13 -18.72 4.01
N LYS A 278 16.66 -18.10 2.92
CA LYS A 278 17.47 -17.85 1.73
C LYS A 278 18.79 -17.19 2.17
N PRO A 279 19.95 -17.71 1.74
CA PRO A 279 21.24 -17.12 2.09
C PRO A 279 21.23 -15.63 1.75
N ARG A 280 21.73 -14.79 2.66
CA ARG A 280 21.77 -13.32 2.48
C ARG A 280 20.39 -12.66 2.40
N SER A 281 19.36 -13.27 3.00
CA SER A 281 18.09 -12.58 3.23
C SER A 281 18.28 -11.43 4.22
N ARG A 282 17.95 -10.21 3.80
CA ARG A 282 17.87 -9.02 4.67
C ARG A 282 16.56 -8.93 5.47
N ILE A 283 15.73 -9.98 5.38
CA ILE A 283 14.43 -10.06 6.03
C ILE A 283 14.55 -10.96 7.25
N LEU A 284 14.36 -10.36 8.43
CA LEU A 284 14.20 -11.06 9.68
C LEU A 284 12.72 -11.01 10.09
N ASP A 285 12.14 -12.19 10.29
CA ASP A 285 10.74 -12.35 10.64
C ASP A 285 10.69 -13.03 12.01
N LEU A 286 10.18 -12.30 12.99
CA LEU A 286 9.98 -12.72 14.37
C LEU A 286 8.49 -12.69 14.72
N THR A 287 7.61 -12.81 13.72
CA THR A 287 6.16 -12.75 13.90
C THR A 287 5.66 -13.87 14.81
N GLY A 288 4.87 -13.50 15.82
CA GLY A 288 4.31 -14.42 16.82
C GLY A 288 5.23 -14.77 17.97
N PHE A 289 6.51 -14.38 17.94
CA PHE A 289 7.41 -14.61 19.07
C PHE A 289 7.30 -13.47 20.09
N ASN A 290 7.06 -13.81 21.35
CA ASN A 290 6.86 -12.83 22.41
C ASN A 290 8.18 -12.35 23.04
N PHE A 291 9.07 -11.81 22.20
CA PHE A 291 10.37 -11.30 22.63
C PHE A 291 10.28 -9.89 23.22
N SER A 292 11.00 -9.65 24.32
CA SER A 292 11.23 -8.28 24.80
C SER A 292 12.09 -7.47 23.83
N GLY A 293 12.05 -6.13 23.93
CA GLY A 293 12.88 -5.24 23.10
C GLY A 293 14.38 -5.56 23.18
N GLU A 294 14.90 -5.88 24.37
CA GLU A 294 16.30 -6.27 24.57
C GLU A 294 16.63 -7.59 23.86
N GLN A 295 15.73 -8.57 23.93
CA GLN A 295 15.91 -9.85 23.23
C GLN A 295 15.87 -9.65 21.71
N ILE A 296 14.98 -8.81 21.18
CA ILE A 296 14.94 -8.48 19.75
C ILE A 296 16.27 -7.86 19.31
N ILE A 297 16.79 -6.88 20.06
CA ILE A 297 18.07 -6.24 19.75
C ILE A 297 19.22 -7.25 19.77
N HIS A 298 19.25 -8.13 20.78
CA HIS A 298 20.25 -9.19 20.84
C HIS A 298 20.12 -10.16 19.65
N PHE A 299 18.88 -10.53 19.28
CA PHE A 299 18.61 -11.42 18.15
C PHE A 299 19.08 -10.84 16.82
N VAL A 300 18.71 -9.59 16.54
CA VAL A 300 19.08 -8.90 15.29
C VAL A 300 20.60 -8.83 15.15
N ARG A 301 21.34 -8.53 16.23
CA ARG A 301 22.82 -8.48 16.23
C ARG A 301 23.44 -9.82 15.91
N GLU A 302 23.03 -10.88 16.60
CA GLU A 302 23.61 -12.20 16.37
C GLU A 302 23.21 -12.76 15.00
N TYR A 303 21.98 -12.51 14.54
CA TYR A 303 21.55 -12.86 13.18
C TYR A 303 22.39 -12.15 12.11
N ALA A 304 22.57 -10.83 12.23
CA ALA A 304 23.37 -10.05 11.29
C ALA A 304 24.83 -10.52 11.24
N LYS A 305 25.40 -10.88 12.40
CA LYS A 305 26.74 -11.43 12.53
C LYS A 305 26.89 -12.80 11.86
N VAL A 306 25.92 -13.70 12.03
CA VAL A 306 25.93 -15.04 11.39
C VAL A 306 25.75 -14.93 9.88
N GLN A 307 24.80 -14.12 9.42
CA GLN A 307 24.52 -13.93 7.99
C GLN A 307 25.55 -13.02 7.28
N LYS A 308 26.37 -12.29 8.05
CA LYS A 308 27.31 -11.26 7.57
C LYS A 308 26.62 -10.22 6.70
N LEU A 309 25.41 -9.82 7.13
CA LEU A 309 24.55 -8.90 6.41
C LEU A 309 23.64 -8.18 7.39
N ASP A 310 23.39 -6.90 7.13
CA ASP A 310 22.44 -6.11 7.90
C ASP A 310 20.99 -6.54 7.65
N VAL A 311 20.14 -6.29 8.63
CA VAL A 311 18.70 -6.52 8.55
C VAL A 311 18.03 -5.23 8.10
N ASP A 312 17.44 -5.25 6.91
CA ASP A 312 16.74 -4.10 6.33
C ASP A 312 15.23 -4.16 6.64
N ILE A 313 14.66 -5.37 6.75
CA ILE A 313 13.24 -5.61 6.97
C ILE A 313 13.06 -6.47 8.23
N LEU A 314 12.31 -5.94 9.20
CA LEU A 314 12.03 -6.61 10.47
C LEU A 314 10.52 -6.74 10.70
N LYS A 315 10.03 -7.99 10.78
CA LYS A 315 8.62 -8.28 11.09
C LYS A 315 8.48 -8.69 12.56
N LEU A 316 7.65 -7.97 13.31
CA LEU A 316 7.45 -8.13 14.76
C LEU A 316 5.97 -8.29 15.12
N SER A 317 5.12 -8.61 14.15
CA SER A 317 3.68 -8.76 14.37
C SER A 317 3.35 -9.84 15.40
N ASN A 318 2.23 -9.72 16.10
CA ASN A 318 1.77 -10.66 17.14
C ASN A 318 2.78 -10.85 18.28
N ASN A 319 3.35 -9.74 18.77
CA ASN A 319 4.24 -9.72 19.92
C ASN A 319 3.71 -8.74 20.97
N ASP A 320 3.13 -9.27 22.05
CA ASP A 320 2.50 -8.49 23.12
C ASP A 320 3.52 -7.74 23.99
N GLN A 321 4.81 -8.13 23.96
CA GLN A 321 5.88 -7.40 24.65
C GLN A 321 6.41 -6.20 23.84
N MET A 322 6.03 -6.11 22.56
CA MET A 322 6.46 -5.04 21.69
C MET A 322 5.65 -3.77 21.98
N ASN A 323 6.26 -2.85 22.74
CA ASN A 323 5.71 -1.53 23.08
C ASN A 323 6.54 -0.39 22.44
N ILE A 324 6.06 0.84 22.58
CA ILE A 324 6.69 2.00 21.92
C ILE A 324 8.13 2.26 22.38
N ASN A 325 8.47 1.95 23.64
CA ASN A 325 9.84 2.11 24.15
C ASN A 325 10.79 1.06 23.58
N ALA A 326 10.32 -0.19 23.43
CA ALA A 326 11.07 -1.22 22.72
C ALA A 326 11.33 -0.80 21.26
N LEU A 327 10.33 -0.22 20.58
CA LEU A 327 10.49 0.28 19.21
C LEU A 327 11.57 1.36 19.12
N ARG A 328 11.56 2.35 20.01
CA ARG A 328 12.59 3.40 20.06
C ARG A 328 13.99 2.81 20.22
N GLN A 329 14.16 1.85 21.13
CA GLN A 329 15.45 1.20 21.36
C GLN A 329 15.92 0.42 20.13
N ILE A 330 15.01 -0.27 19.43
CA ILE A 330 15.31 -1.00 18.20
C ILE A 330 15.74 -0.04 17.09
N LEU A 331 14.96 1.03 16.83
CA LEU A 331 15.29 2.04 15.82
C LEU A 331 16.62 2.73 16.09
N ALA A 332 16.89 3.07 17.36
CA ALA A 332 18.17 3.66 17.76
C ALA A 332 19.34 2.68 17.60
N ALA A 333 19.12 1.39 17.86
CA ALA A 333 20.16 0.36 17.72
C ALA A 333 20.45 -0.02 16.26
N PHE A 334 19.47 0.09 15.36
CA PHE A 334 19.57 -0.34 13.97
C PHE A 334 19.00 0.71 13.01
N PRO A 335 19.74 1.82 12.77
CA PRO A 335 19.31 2.86 11.83
C PRO A 335 19.27 2.40 10.36
N VAL A 336 19.76 1.19 10.08
CA VAL A 336 19.73 0.55 8.76
C VAL A 336 18.39 -0.11 8.43
N ILE A 337 17.52 -0.33 9.44
CA ILE A 337 16.18 -0.88 9.20
C ILE A 337 15.40 0.12 8.36
N ARG A 338 14.90 -0.35 7.21
CA ARG A 338 14.07 0.42 6.27
C ARG A 338 12.60 0.04 6.39
N ARG A 339 12.29 -1.20 6.79
CA ARG A 339 10.91 -1.65 6.94
C ARG A 339 10.63 -2.35 8.26
N LEU A 340 9.49 -2.01 8.83
CA LEU A 340 8.92 -2.63 10.03
C LEU A 340 7.48 -3.08 9.77
N VAL A 341 7.11 -4.26 10.30
CA VAL A 341 5.74 -4.78 10.28
C VAL A 341 5.29 -5.04 11.71
N LEU A 342 4.21 -4.37 12.13
CA LEU A 342 3.81 -4.24 13.54
C LEU A 342 2.30 -4.46 13.74
N PHE A 343 1.76 -5.60 13.30
CA PHE A 343 0.36 -5.96 13.59
C PHE A 343 0.20 -6.58 14.97
N ASN A 344 -0.93 -6.34 15.64
CA ASN A 344 -1.26 -6.95 16.95
C ASN A 344 -0.10 -6.88 17.95
N THR A 345 0.40 -5.67 18.18
CA THR A 345 1.41 -5.39 19.21
C THR A 345 0.79 -4.55 20.32
N ALA A 346 1.53 -4.30 21.40
CA ALA A 346 1.07 -3.40 22.45
C ALA A 346 1.19 -1.90 22.07
N ILE A 347 1.71 -1.58 20.87
CA ILE A 347 1.83 -0.21 20.37
C ILE A 347 0.45 0.27 19.91
N THR A 348 0.00 1.38 20.47
CA THR A 348 -1.25 2.02 20.04
C THR A 348 -1.03 2.94 18.85
N ASP A 349 -2.10 3.21 18.08
CA ASP A 349 -2.05 4.17 16.96
C ASP A 349 -1.50 5.54 17.40
N ALA A 350 -1.97 6.04 18.55
CA ALA A 350 -1.59 7.35 19.07
C ALA A 350 -0.11 7.44 19.47
N GLU A 351 0.44 6.37 20.04
CA GLU A 351 1.87 6.31 20.40
C GLU A 351 2.76 6.31 19.15
N LEU A 352 2.37 5.56 18.12
CA LEU A 352 3.15 5.47 16.89
C LEU A 352 3.09 6.77 16.09
N ILE A 353 1.92 7.40 16.03
CA ILE A 353 1.73 8.75 15.48
C ILE A 353 2.63 9.76 16.21
N ALA A 354 2.64 9.73 17.55
CA ALA A 354 3.46 10.64 18.35
C ALA A 354 4.96 10.42 18.07
N LEU A 355 5.41 9.17 17.92
CA LEU A 355 6.79 8.87 17.53
C LEU A 355 7.16 9.50 16.18
N VAL A 356 6.29 9.37 15.16
CA VAL A 356 6.52 9.95 13.83
C VAL A 356 6.63 11.48 13.90
N ARG A 357 5.76 12.11 14.70
CA ARG A 357 5.72 13.58 14.85
C ARG A 357 6.90 14.13 15.67
N ASP A 358 7.17 13.51 16.82
CA ASP A 358 8.03 14.09 17.85
C ASP A 358 9.49 13.61 17.73
N GLU A 359 9.73 12.44 17.14
CA GLU A 359 11.03 11.76 17.07
C GLU A 359 11.40 11.37 15.62
N HIS A 360 11.14 12.28 14.66
CA HIS A 360 11.38 12.07 13.23
C HIS A 360 12.81 11.58 12.88
N GLU A 361 13.80 11.92 13.69
CA GLU A 361 15.19 11.45 13.56
C GLU A 361 15.33 9.92 13.61
N LEU A 362 14.48 9.23 14.38
CA LEU A 362 14.50 7.77 14.50
C LEU A 362 13.87 7.06 13.29
N ILE A 363 13.04 7.76 12.52
CA ILE A 363 12.26 7.18 11.42
C ILE A 363 12.69 7.69 10.03
N ARG A 364 13.67 8.61 9.94
CA ARG A 364 14.11 9.19 8.67
C ARG A 364 14.70 8.19 7.67
N HIS A 365 15.10 7.00 8.15
CA HIS A 365 15.59 5.87 7.34
C HIS A 365 14.49 4.86 7.00
N ILE A 366 13.32 4.97 7.64
CA ILE A 366 12.19 4.08 7.45
C ILE A 366 11.48 4.47 6.15
N GLU A 367 11.35 3.48 5.29
CA GLU A 367 10.64 3.53 4.05
C GLU A 367 9.26 2.90 4.16
N GLY A 368 9.11 1.90 5.05
CA GLY A 368 7.85 1.25 5.30
C GLY A 368 7.60 0.93 6.76
N LEU A 369 6.53 1.49 7.33
CA LEU A 369 6.05 1.18 8.67
C LEU A 369 4.62 0.66 8.57
N ILE A 370 4.49 -0.66 8.47
CA ILE A 370 3.19 -1.32 8.29
C ILE A 370 2.54 -1.46 9.68
N HIS A 371 1.53 -0.61 9.93
CA HIS A 371 0.78 -0.54 11.18
C HIS A 371 -0.62 0.04 10.89
N PRO A 372 -1.69 -0.39 11.59
CA PRO A 372 -3.07 0.11 11.38
C PRO A 372 -3.20 1.64 11.32
N ALA A 373 -2.48 2.36 12.19
CA ALA A 373 -2.37 3.83 12.18
C ALA A 373 -2.10 4.49 10.80
N PHE A 374 -1.38 3.81 9.90
CA PHE A 374 -0.98 4.34 8.60
C PHE A 374 -1.66 3.63 7.41
N LEU A 375 -2.54 2.66 7.68
CA LEU A 375 -3.22 1.87 6.66
C LEU A 375 -4.68 2.31 6.45
N ASN A 376 -5.16 3.24 7.28
CA ASN A 376 -6.54 3.68 7.26
C ASN A 376 -6.70 5.01 6.50
N VAL A 377 -7.45 4.99 5.40
CA VAL A 377 -7.89 6.21 4.69
C VAL A 377 -9.01 6.84 5.50
N ARG A 378 -8.69 7.89 6.27
CA ARG A 378 -9.71 8.75 6.88
C ARG A 378 -9.80 10.04 6.09
N PRO A 379 -10.85 10.24 5.27
CA PRO A 379 -10.92 11.35 4.33
C PRO A 379 -10.94 12.75 4.95
N ASN A 380 -11.03 12.90 6.28
CA ASN A 380 -11.28 14.21 6.91
C ASN A 380 -10.55 14.48 8.24
N LYS A 381 -9.59 13.64 8.66
CA LYS A 381 -8.79 13.92 9.86
C LYS A 381 -7.38 13.41 9.71
N THR A 382 -6.44 14.35 9.81
CA THR A 382 -5.02 14.04 9.92
C THR A 382 -4.81 13.24 11.21
N LEU A 383 -4.18 12.07 11.06
CA LEU A 383 -3.72 11.29 12.19
C LEU A 383 -2.29 11.65 12.56
N PHE A 384 -1.49 12.19 11.63
CA PHE A 384 -0.07 12.48 11.83
C PHE A 384 0.32 13.81 11.20
N THR A 385 1.45 14.37 11.65
CA THR A 385 2.12 15.50 10.96
C THR A 385 2.95 14.93 9.82
N PRO A 386 2.72 15.32 8.56
CA PRO A 386 3.41 14.72 7.44
C PRO A 386 4.88 15.14 7.38
N ALA A 387 5.75 14.20 7.03
CA ALA A 387 7.15 14.47 6.73
C ALA A 387 7.30 15.13 5.35
N PHE A 388 6.40 14.81 4.42
CA PHE A 388 6.36 15.37 3.08
C PHE A 388 4.90 15.51 2.62
N THR A 389 4.60 16.63 1.95
CA THR A 389 3.28 16.90 1.39
C THR A 389 3.43 17.36 -0.04
N TYR A 390 2.65 16.76 -0.93
CA TYR A 390 2.46 17.20 -2.31
C TYR A 390 1.16 17.99 -2.41
N LEU A 391 1.24 19.19 -2.98
CA LEU A 391 0.12 20.07 -3.24
C LEU A 391 0.00 20.34 -4.74
N THR A 392 -1.22 20.30 -5.24
CA THR A 392 -1.53 20.80 -6.58
C THR A 392 -2.83 21.59 -6.60
N PHE A 393 -2.86 22.59 -7.48
CA PHE A 393 -3.93 23.56 -7.58
C PHE A 393 -4.64 23.37 -8.92
N GLY A 394 -5.93 23.05 -8.86
CA GLY A 394 -6.80 22.93 -10.03
C GLY A 394 -7.26 24.28 -10.57
N SER A 395 -7.83 24.29 -11.78
CA SER A 395 -8.32 25.50 -12.45
C SER A 395 -9.44 26.22 -11.70
N TYR A 396 -10.11 25.55 -10.76
CA TYR A 396 -11.22 26.07 -9.95
C TYR A 396 -10.85 26.43 -8.50
N GLY A 397 -9.55 26.48 -8.17
CA GLY A 397 -9.08 26.74 -6.81
C GLY A 397 -9.19 25.53 -5.88
N GLU A 398 -9.52 24.35 -6.41
CA GLU A 398 -9.48 23.10 -5.68
C GLU A 398 -8.00 22.74 -5.42
N VAL A 399 -7.66 22.56 -4.13
CA VAL A 399 -6.35 22.12 -3.70
C VAL A 399 -6.42 20.63 -3.44
N ILE A 400 -5.53 19.88 -4.10
CA ILE A 400 -5.36 18.47 -3.83
C ILE A 400 -4.05 18.24 -3.13
N GLU A 401 -4.11 17.41 -2.10
CA GLU A 401 -3.04 17.19 -1.17
C GLU A 401 -2.77 15.69 -0.99
N VAL A 402 -1.50 15.32 -1.03
CA VAL A 402 -1.01 13.96 -0.76
C VAL A 402 0.11 14.05 0.26
N SER A 403 -0.11 13.45 1.42
CA SER A 403 0.75 13.64 2.59
C SER A 403 1.31 12.31 3.07
N LEU A 404 2.62 12.29 3.29
CA LEU A 404 3.39 11.11 3.65
C LEU A 404 3.86 11.19 5.10
N PRO A 405 3.59 10.17 5.95
CA PRO A 405 4.03 10.18 7.34
C PRO A 405 5.56 10.10 7.45
N PHE A 406 6.18 9.39 6.51
CA PHE A 406 7.63 9.21 6.36
C PHE A 406 7.92 8.87 4.91
N PHE A 407 9.19 9.03 4.51
CA PHE A 407 9.65 8.72 3.16
C PHE A 407 11.17 8.57 3.16
N THR A 408 11.72 7.93 2.13
CA THR A 408 13.16 8.00 1.83
C THR A 408 13.38 8.83 0.56
N PRO A 409 14.55 9.47 0.40
CA PRO A 409 14.85 10.18 -0.84
C PRO A 409 14.72 9.31 -2.09
N ASN A 410 15.10 8.04 -2.04
CA ASN A 410 14.95 7.11 -3.17
C ASN A 410 13.49 6.85 -3.55
N SER A 411 12.63 6.57 -2.56
CA SER A 411 11.21 6.33 -2.81
C SER A 411 10.54 7.58 -3.38
N LEU A 412 10.91 8.75 -2.87
CA LEU A 412 10.40 10.03 -3.35
C LEU A 412 10.88 10.35 -4.77
N VAL A 413 12.16 10.13 -5.10
CA VAL A 413 12.68 10.30 -6.47
C VAL A 413 11.91 9.43 -7.45
N GLN A 414 11.67 8.16 -7.11
CA GLN A 414 10.94 7.25 -7.98
C GLN A 414 9.47 7.66 -8.13
N ALA A 415 8.78 7.98 -7.03
CA ALA A 415 7.39 8.44 -7.06
C ALA A 415 7.23 9.69 -7.94
N LEU A 416 8.11 10.68 -7.76
CA LEU A 416 8.12 11.90 -8.59
C LEU A 416 8.46 11.59 -10.05
N THR A 417 9.40 10.68 -10.30
CA THR A 417 9.75 10.28 -11.66
C THR A 417 8.55 9.65 -12.38
N ASP A 418 7.88 8.71 -11.73
CA ASP A 418 6.76 7.97 -12.31
C ASP A 418 5.53 8.90 -12.50
N TYR A 419 5.27 9.79 -11.55
CA TYR A 419 4.19 10.78 -11.65
C TYR A 419 4.47 11.90 -12.66
N MET A 420 5.70 12.42 -12.74
CA MET A 420 6.01 13.50 -13.69
C MET A 420 6.04 13.03 -15.13
N ARG A 421 6.32 11.74 -15.39
CA ARG A 421 6.15 11.16 -16.72
C ARG A 421 4.68 11.21 -17.15
N LEU A 422 3.75 10.89 -16.25
CA LEU A 422 2.31 11.05 -16.52
C LEU A 422 1.98 12.48 -16.95
N LEU A 423 2.51 13.48 -16.24
CA LEU A 423 2.25 14.91 -16.54
C LEU A 423 2.96 15.41 -17.81
N ASN A 424 3.95 14.68 -18.32
CA ASN A 424 4.70 15.06 -19.52
C ASN A 424 4.06 14.56 -20.81
N GLU A 425 3.37 13.42 -20.76
CA GLU A 425 2.73 12.89 -21.95
C GLU A 425 1.75 13.94 -22.52
N GLU A 426 1.62 14.02 -23.85
CA GLU A 426 0.73 14.97 -24.52
C GLU A 426 -0.76 14.80 -24.14
N ASN A 427 -1.07 13.83 -23.29
CA ASN A 427 -2.35 13.63 -22.64
C ASN A 427 -2.86 14.95 -22.05
N GLU A 428 -4.12 15.26 -22.31
CA GLU A 428 -4.85 16.44 -21.79
C GLU A 428 -5.11 16.34 -20.27
N CYS A 429 -4.34 15.52 -19.57
CA CYS A 429 -4.49 15.21 -18.16
C CYS A 429 -3.90 16.33 -17.31
N THR A 430 -4.75 17.06 -16.60
CA THR A 430 -4.28 18.02 -15.60
C THR A 430 -3.84 17.30 -14.32
N PRO A 431 -2.86 17.83 -13.55
CA PRO A 431 -2.47 17.26 -12.26
C PRO A 431 -3.66 17.07 -11.30
N HIS A 432 -4.58 18.03 -11.32
CA HIS A 432 -5.78 18.03 -10.48
C HIS A 432 -6.71 16.85 -10.78
N GLU A 433 -6.96 16.55 -12.06
CA GLU A 433 -7.84 15.44 -12.45
C GLU A 433 -7.27 14.07 -12.12
N ASN A 434 -6.00 13.97 -11.71
CA ASN A 434 -5.29 12.70 -11.54
C ASN A 434 -4.73 12.49 -10.14
N PHE A 435 -5.38 13.05 -9.11
CA PHE A 435 -4.88 12.93 -7.74
C PHE A 435 -4.74 11.49 -7.25
N GLN A 436 -5.61 10.58 -7.68
CA GLN A 436 -5.48 9.17 -7.31
C GLN A 436 -4.20 8.55 -7.88
N ALA A 437 -3.72 9.03 -9.03
CA ALA A 437 -2.42 8.64 -9.58
C ALA A 437 -1.27 9.22 -8.74
N ALA A 438 -1.39 10.46 -8.25
CA ALA A 438 -0.41 11.01 -7.29
C ALA A 438 -0.39 10.18 -5.99
N MET A 439 -1.55 9.90 -5.40
CA MET A 439 -1.68 9.03 -4.22
C MET A 439 -1.03 7.67 -4.47
N ALA A 440 -1.33 7.03 -5.60
CA ALA A 440 -0.74 5.74 -5.97
C ALA A 440 0.79 5.83 -6.13
N ALA A 441 1.30 6.91 -6.74
CA ALA A 441 2.73 7.14 -6.93
C ALA A 441 3.46 7.28 -5.59
N PHE A 442 2.96 8.16 -4.72
CA PHE A 442 3.61 8.45 -3.43
C PHE A 442 3.42 7.37 -2.36
N ALA A 443 2.43 6.48 -2.51
CA ALA A 443 2.22 5.32 -1.64
C ALA A 443 3.22 4.17 -1.87
N THR A 444 4.20 4.36 -2.75
CA THR A 444 5.04 3.27 -3.26
C THR A 444 6.41 3.26 -2.59
N GLU A 445 6.83 2.08 -2.14
CA GLU A 445 8.22 1.82 -1.77
C GLU A 445 9.14 1.80 -2.99
N SER A 446 10.43 2.12 -2.82
CA SER A 446 11.46 1.99 -3.85
C SER A 446 11.42 0.60 -4.50
N ARG A 447 11.07 0.59 -5.78
CA ARG A 447 11.00 -0.59 -6.62
C ARG A 447 12.28 -0.74 -7.44
N GLN A 448 12.71 -1.98 -7.62
CA GLN A 448 13.82 -2.31 -8.52
C GLN A 448 13.45 -1.97 -9.97
N MET A 449 14.42 -1.52 -10.77
CA MET A 449 14.18 -1.03 -12.15
C MET A 449 13.61 -2.10 -13.11
N ASP A 450 13.78 -3.38 -12.80
CA ASP A 450 13.30 -4.53 -13.57
C ASP A 450 11.88 -4.95 -13.23
N LYS A 451 11.31 -4.41 -12.14
CA LYS A 451 9.93 -4.70 -11.73
C LYS A 451 8.97 -3.69 -12.33
N SER A 452 7.84 -4.21 -12.78
CA SER A 452 6.75 -3.41 -13.31
C SER A 452 6.06 -2.56 -12.23
N TRP A 453 5.33 -1.51 -12.64
CA TRP A 453 4.61 -0.63 -11.71
C TRP A 453 3.62 -1.37 -10.79
N TYR A 454 2.99 -2.44 -11.29
CA TYR A 454 2.00 -3.21 -10.54
C TYR A 454 2.63 -4.26 -9.59
N GLU A 455 3.95 -4.47 -9.62
CA GLU A 455 4.70 -5.30 -8.66
C GLU A 455 5.26 -4.48 -7.49
N ARG A 456 4.70 -3.29 -7.26
CA ARG A 456 5.11 -2.41 -6.17
C ARG A 456 4.56 -2.87 -4.82
N THR A 457 5.26 -2.49 -3.77
CA THR A 457 4.78 -2.67 -2.39
C THR A 457 4.26 -1.34 -1.85
N VAL A 458 3.15 -1.40 -1.12
CA VAL A 458 2.50 -0.23 -0.51
C VAL A 458 2.64 -0.34 1.01
N PRO A 459 3.59 0.39 1.64
CA PRO A 459 3.82 0.28 3.08
C PRO A 459 2.82 1.06 3.94
N PHE A 460 2.14 2.04 3.38
CA PHE A 460 1.15 2.88 4.04
C PHE A 460 0.20 3.46 3.00
N VAL A 461 -0.92 4.00 3.45
CA VAL A 461 -1.82 4.76 2.60
C VAL A 461 -1.62 6.25 2.87
N PRO A 462 -1.28 7.07 1.84
CA PRO A 462 -1.15 8.51 2.01
C PRO A 462 -2.45 9.13 2.52
N SER A 463 -2.34 10.28 3.19
CA SER A 463 -3.50 11.04 3.65
C SER A 463 -3.61 12.38 2.90
N CYS A 464 -4.76 13.03 2.96
CA CYS A 464 -4.93 14.43 2.56
C CYS A 464 -4.82 15.27 3.83
N SER A 465 -3.58 15.57 4.21
CA SER A 465 -3.24 16.17 5.50
C SER A 465 -2.42 17.45 5.36
N GLY A 466 -3.01 18.57 5.78
CA GLY A 466 -2.42 19.90 5.71
C GLY A 466 -1.04 20.00 6.35
N GLY A 467 -0.19 20.84 5.76
CA GLY A 467 1.11 21.22 6.31
C GLY A 467 2.22 20.21 6.02
N GLY A 468 3.19 20.11 6.92
CA GLY A 468 4.34 19.22 6.80
C GLY A 468 5.68 19.94 6.87
N GLN A 469 6.74 19.17 7.11
CA GLN A 469 8.10 19.74 7.15
C GLN A 469 8.55 20.17 5.74
N TRP A 470 8.25 19.36 4.75
CA TRP A 470 8.59 19.57 3.36
C TRP A 470 7.33 19.57 2.51
N ILE A 471 7.18 20.59 1.66
CA ILE A 471 6.05 20.70 0.74
C ILE A 471 6.57 20.79 -0.69
N LEU A 472 6.05 19.96 -1.58
CA LEU A 472 6.17 20.12 -3.02
C LEU A 472 4.87 20.72 -3.54
N ILE A 473 4.96 21.90 -4.15
CA ILE A 473 3.86 22.49 -4.90
C ILE A 473 4.06 22.19 -6.39
N ILE A 474 3.01 21.72 -7.07
CA ILE A 474 2.93 21.69 -8.54
C ILE A 474 1.68 22.45 -8.99
N VAL A 475 1.86 23.48 -9.79
CA VAL A 475 0.78 24.30 -10.34
C VAL A 475 0.71 24.10 -11.84
N ASP A 476 -0.48 23.75 -12.33
CA ASP A 476 -0.79 23.72 -13.75
C ASP A 476 -0.76 25.14 -14.32
N GLY A 477 -0.14 25.34 -15.48
CA GLY A 477 -0.11 26.61 -16.20
C GLY A 477 -1.49 27.17 -16.54
N SER A 478 -2.54 26.35 -16.48
CA SER A 478 -3.94 26.80 -16.58
C SER A 478 -4.49 27.47 -15.32
N SER A 479 -3.79 27.41 -14.17
CA SER A 479 -4.28 28.00 -12.92
C SER A 479 -4.44 29.52 -13.04
N ARG A 480 -5.45 30.06 -12.34
CA ARG A 480 -5.78 31.49 -12.38
C ARG A 480 -4.61 32.37 -11.96
N ILE A 481 -3.86 31.96 -10.94
CA ILE A 481 -2.69 32.67 -10.43
C ILE A 481 -1.62 32.78 -11.53
N LEU A 482 -1.29 31.65 -12.16
CA LEU A 482 -0.31 31.65 -13.25
C LEU A 482 -0.81 32.35 -14.50
N HIS A 483 -2.13 32.34 -14.76
CA HIS A 483 -2.70 33.09 -15.87
C HIS A 483 -2.50 34.61 -15.70
N ASN A 484 -2.72 35.13 -14.50
CA ASN A 484 -2.51 36.55 -14.20
C ASN A 484 -1.04 36.94 -14.37
N GLU A 485 -0.12 36.06 -13.95
CA GLU A 485 1.31 36.31 -14.09
C GLU A 485 1.81 36.13 -15.53
N ALA A 486 1.25 35.17 -16.27
CA ALA A 486 1.51 34.96 -17.69
C ALA A 486 1.10 36.17 -18.56
N GLN A 487 0.06 36.92 -18.15
CA GLN A 487 -0.30 38.19 -18.81
C GLN A 487 0.79 39.25 -18.63
N LYS A 488 1.54 39.22 -17.52
CA LYS A 488 2.67 40.12 -17.25
C LYS A 488 3.97 39.60 -17.87
N ASN A 489 4.17 38.28 -17.91
CA ASN A 489 5.39 37.61 -18.36
C ASN A 489 5.11 36.45 -19.32
N LYS A 490 5.36 36.67 -20.62
CA LYS A 490 5.10 35.68 -21.68
C LYS A 490 5.88 34.37 -21.54
N ASP A 491 6.97 34.35 -20.77
CA ASP A 491 7.76 33.14 -20.56
C ASP A 491 7.13 32.19 -19.51
N VAL A 492 6.22 32.70 -18.67
CA VAL A 492 5.44 31.88 -17.72
C VAL A 492 4.36 31.09 -18.45
N ALA A 493 3.78 31.67 -19.51
CA ALA A 493 2.71 31.07 -20.30
C ALA A 493 3.10 29.80 -21.08
N ARG A 494 4.40 29.51 -21.22
CA ARG A 494 4.90 28.41 -22.07
C ARG A 494 5.12 27.09 -21.34
N CYS A 495 5.24 27.11 -20.01
CA CYS A 495 5.47 25.90 -19.23
C CYS A 495 4.12 25.32 -18.79
N ARG A 496 3.86 24.05 -19.11
CA ARG A 496 2.64 23.36 -18.66
C ARG A 496 2.58 23.23 -17.15
N ASN A 497 3.72 22.97 -16.50
CA ASN A 497 3.79 22.80 -15.06
C ASN A 497 4.80 23.77 -14.44
N ASN A 498 4.52 24.22 -13.22
CA ASN A 498 5.46 24.96 -12.40
C ASN A 498 5.54 24.30 -11.02
N TYR A 499 6.72 24.33 -10.39
CA TYR A 499 6.94 23.63 -9.14
C TYR A 499 7.80 24.40 -8.15
N ALA A 500 7.69 24.08 -6.86
CA ALA A 500 8.65 24.50 -5.84
C ALA A 500 8.69 23.49 -4.70
N PHE A 501 9.88 23.26 -4.15
CA PHE A 501 10.03 22.60 -2.85
C PHE A 501 10.19 23.65 -1.77
N ILE A 502 9.45 23.49 -0.68
CA ILE A 502 9.33 24.47 0.40
C ILE A 502 9.64 23.79 1.73
N ARG A 503 10.41 24.48 2.57
CA ARG A 503 10.65 24.11 3.98
C ARG A 503 10.24 25.27 4.87
N PHE A 504 9.40 25.03 5.86
CA PHE A 504 9.09 26.06 6.86
C PHE A 504 10.22 26.17 7.89
N ASN A 505 10.65 27.41 8.14
CA ASN A 505 11.74 27.74 9.08
C ASN A 505 11.33 27.62 10.55
N GLN A 506 10.02 27.63 10.81
CA GLN A 506 9.44 27.40 12.12
C GLN A 506 8.38 26.31 12.01
N LYS A 507 8.15 25.57 13.11
CA LYS A 507 6.99 24.65 13.15
C LYS A 507 5.75 25.48 12.82
N PRO A 508 4.94 25.08 11.81
CA PRO A 508 3.72 25.80 11.49
C PRO A 508 2.87 25.82 12.77
N VAL A 509 2.71 27.02 13.35
CA VAL A 509 1.67 27.23 14.35
C VAL A 509 0.36 27.10 13.60
N GLU A 510 -0.60 26.33 14.11
CA GLU A 510 -1.85 25.97 13.42
C GLU A 510 -2.70 27.19 12.96
N ASP A 511 -2.29 28.42 13.32
CA ASP A 511 -2.93 29.70 12.97
C ASP A 511 -1.92 30.77 12.48
N VAL A 512 -0.81 30.41 11.80
CA VAL A 512 0.06 31.44 11.20
C VAL A 512 -0.66 32.10 10.02
N ASP A 513 -1.21 33.27 10.28
CA ASP A 513 -1.64 34.25 9.29
C ASP A 513 -0.40 34.74 8.51
N VAL A 514 -0.04 34.02 7.43
CA VAL A 514 1.16 34.26 6.61
C VAL A 514 1.23 35.73 6.14
N ALA A 515 0.07 36.35 5.96
CA ALA A 515 -0.09 37.76 5.58
C ALA A 515 0.44 38.79 6.61
N LYS A 516 0.81 38.38 7.84
CA LYS A 516 1.24 39.29 8.91
C LYS A 516 2.73 39.23 9.28
N ALA A 517 3.59 38.58 8.49
CA ALA A 517 5.03 38.60 8.74
C ALA A 517 5.62 40.02 8.54
N THR A 518 5.64 40.81 9.61
CA THR A 518 6.00 42.24 9.60
C THR A 518 7.50 42.54 9.51
N ASP A 519 8.39 41.55 9.60
CA ASP A 519 9.85 41.77 9.66
C ASP A 519 10.60 41.50 8.35
N GLY A 520 9.90 41.12 7.28
CA GLY A 520 10.51 40.82 5.97
C GLY A 520 11.30 39.51 5.93
N SER A 521 11.41 38.76 7.03
CA SER A 521 11.84 37.37 7.01
C SER A 521 10.64 36.49 6.72
N LEU A 522 10.82 35.62 5.74
CA LEU A 522 9.75 34.81 5.20
C LEU A 522 9.68 33.51 6.00
N PRO A 523 8.48 32.94 6.21
CA PRO A 523 8.34 31.78 7.06
C PRO A 523 8.90 30.49 6.44
N PHE A 524 9.36 30.53 5.18
CA PHE A 524 9.85 29.37 4.46
C PHE A 524 11.01 29.68 3.50
N ASP A 525 11.77 28.62 3.20
CA ASP A 525 12.82 28.57 2.20
C ASP A 525 12.33 27.83 0.94
N LEU A 526 12.82 28.26 -0.24
CA LEU A 526 12.45 27.69 -1.55
C LEU A 526 13.65 26.99 -2.19
N TYR A 527 13.42 25.77 -2.69
CA TYR A 527 14.44 24.92 -3.25
C TYR A 527 14.05 24.39 -4.64
N ASP A 528 15.05 24.29 -5.52
CA ASP A 528 14.97 23.41 -6.68
C ASP A 528 15.16 21.94 -6.27
N ILE A 529 15.04 21.01 -7.22
CA ILE A 529 15.16 19.56 -6.95
C ILE A 529 16.51 19.20 -6.33
N ARG A 530 17.62 19.76 -6.86
CA ARG A 530 18.96 19.39 -6.40
C ARG A 530 19.22 19.93 -5.01
N ALA A 531 18.84 21.18 -4.77
CA ALA A 531 18.95 21.83 -3.47
C ALA A 531 18.08 21.10 -2.44
N PHE A 532 16.85 20.73 -2.78
CA PHE A 532 15.95 19.95 -1.92
C PHE A 532 16.59 18.63 -1.47
N PHE A 533 17.07 17.79 -2.39
CA PHE A 533 17.68 16.51 -2.01
C PHE A 533 18.98 16.68 -1.23
N LYS A 534 19.75 17.74 -1.51
CA LYS A 534 20.93 18.09 -0.70
C LYS A 534 20.55 18.48 0.72
N GLU A 535 19.49 19.24 0.92
CA GLU A 535 18.99 19.57 2.26
C GLU A 535 18.45 18.34 3.01
N LEU A 536 17.81 17.39 2.31
CA LEU A 536 17.41 16.12 2.92
C LEU A 536 18.62 15.32 3.43
N GLU A 537 19.73 15.33 2.70
CA GLU A 537 20.99 14.73 3.15
C GLU A 537 21.57 15.45 4.39
N LEU A 538 21.46 16.78 4.45
CA LEU A 538 21.86 17.58 5.62
C LEU A 538 20.97 17.31 6.83
N ASP A 539 19.70 17.01 6.62
CA ASP A 539 18.75 16.48 7.63
C ASP A 539 19.07 15.02 8.03
N GLY A 540 20.13 14.43 7.47
CA GLY A 540 20.63 13.09 7.76
C GLY A 540 19.83 11.94 7.14
N ARG A 541 18.98 12.23 6.14
CA ARG A 541 18.37 11.18 5.31
C ARG A 541 19.42 10.59 4.37
N PRO A 542 19.26 9.33 3.92
CA PRO A 542 20.21 8.71 3.00
C PRO A 542 20.15 9.42 1.64
N ALA A 543 21.32 9.67 1.03
CA ALA A 543 21.40 10.23 -0.31
C ALA A 543 20.63 9.38 -1.33
N PRO A 544 19.89 9.99 -2.27
CA PRO A 544 19.26 9.26 -3.35
C PRO A 544 20.29 8.70 -4.32
N ASP A 545 19.91 7.67 -5.08
CA ASP A 545 20.71 7.18 -6.20
C ASP A 545 20.93 8.29 -7.23
N HIS A 546 22.20 8.59 -7.51
CA HIS A 546 22.58 9.72 -8.35
C HIS A 546 21.98 9.62 -9.76
N LYS A 547 21.98 8.41 -10.36
CA LYS A 547 21.44 8.21 -11.71
C LYS A 547 19.93 8.48 -11.76
N SER A 548 19.20 8.02 -10.75
CA SER A 548 17.76 8.23 -10.62
C SER A 548 17.44 9.71 -10.39
N LEU A 549 18.23 10.41 -9.57
CA LEU A 549 18.09 11.85 -9.37
C LEU A 549 18.38 12.66 -10.65
N GLU A 550 19.42 12.31 -11.40
CA GLU A 550 19.71 12.95 -12.69
C GLU A 550 18.58 12.75 -13.71
N GLN A 551 17.98 11.55 -13.72
CA GLN A 551 16.81 11.28 -14.56
C GLN A 551 15.63 12.18 -14.18
N LEU A 552 15.33 12.31 -12.87
CA LEU A 552 14.29 13.19 -12.38
C LEU A 552 14.55 14.65 -12.77
N CYS A 553 15.76 15.15 -12.56
CA CYS A 553 16.18 16.49 -12.96
C CYS A 553 15.97 16.73 -14.47
N GLY A 554 16.28 15.74 -15.31
CA GLY A 554 16.07 15.80 -16.75
C GLY A 554 14.59 15.93 -17.13
N ILE A 555 13.71 15.18 -16.45
CA ILE A 555 12.26 15.27 -16.64
C ILE A 555 11.78 16.67 -16.24
N TYR A 556 12.11 17.16 -15.05
CA TYR A 556 11.65 18.48 -14.64
C TYR A 556 12.18 19.61 -15.53
N THR A 557 13.45 19.57 -15.94
CA THR A 557 14.02 20.61 -16.82
C THR A 557 13.28 20.73 -18.15
N THR A 558 12.66 19.63 -18.62
CA THR A 558 11.88 19.61 -19.86
C THR A 558 10.40 19.91 -19.67
N THR A 559 9.86 19.71 -18.47
CA THR A 559 8.40 19.65 -18.24
C THR A 559 7.86 20.69 -17.28
N ALA A 560 8.72 21.22 -16.40
CA ALA A 560 8.30 22.08 -15.32
C ALA A 560 9.33 23.19 -15.03
N ARG A 561 8.83 24.34 -14.58
CA ARG A 561 9.67 25.48 -14.20
C ARG A 561 9.60 25.75 -12.71
N LEU A 562 10.72 26.15 -12.11
CA LEU A 562 10.75 26.57 -10.72
C LEU A 562 9.89 27.84 -10.53
N LEU A 563 8.95 27.79 -9.58
CA LEU A 563 8.13 28.93 -9.18
C LEU A 563 9.00 30.02 -8.56
N SER A 564 8.63 31.27 -8.80
CA SER A 564 9.23 32.38 -8.06
C SER A 564 8.64 32.45 -6.66
N TYR A 565 9.38 33.12 -5.79
CA TYR A 565 8.98 33.32 -4.42
C TYR A 565 7.62 34.02 -4.29
N GLU A 566 7.38 35.04 -5.11
CA GLU A 566 6.15 35.85 -5.11
C GLU A 566 4.91 35.01 -5.45
N ILE A 567 5.04 34.10 -6.42
CA ILE A 567 3.93 33.22 -6.82
C ILE A 567 3.61 32.24 -5.68
N VAL A 568 4.62 31.74 -4.98
CA VAL A 568 4.40 30.85 -3.84
C VAL A 568 3.68 31.57 -2.71
N VAL A 569 4.00 32.84 -2.43
CA VAL A 569 3.24 33.63 -1.44
C VAL A 569 1.79 33.83 -1.89
N GLU A 570 1.55 34.19 -3.16
CA GLU A 570 0.20 34.37 -3.70
C GLU A 570 -0.64 33.08 -3.60
N LEU A 571 -0.01 31.90 -3.76
CA LEU A 571 -0.65 30.59 -3.59
C LEU A 571 -1.06 30.26 -2.15
N PHE A 572 -0.39 30.83 -1.14
CA PHE A 572 -0.76 30.65 0.27
C PHE A 572 -1.77 31.69 0.77
N ASP A 573 -1.88 32.83 0.08
CA ASP A 573 -2.86 33.88 0.38
C ASP A 573 -4.27 33.56 -0.19
N GLU A 574 -4.34 32.80 -1.30
CA GLU A 574 -5.60 32.23 -1.84
C GLU A 574 -6.08 31.01 -1.04
#